data_AF-A0A528GG72-F1
#
_entry.id   AF-A0A528GG72-F1
#
_cell.length_a   1.000
_cell.length_b   1.000
_cell.length_c   1.000
_cell.angle_alpha   90.00
_cell.angle_beta   90.00
_cell.angle_gamma   90.00
#
_symmetry.space_group_name_H-M   'P 1'
#
loop_
_entity.id
_entity.type
_entity.pdbx_description
1 polymer ?
#
loop_
_entity_poly.entity_id
_entity_poly.type
_entity_poly.pdbx_seq_one_letter_code
_entity_poly.pdbx_strand_id
1 'polypeptide(L)'
;LYTLPWDQSEFADLEVTITPPGSARGQHHCCRAGLVFWQDDANYLTFTAYLDDVYDGASIALFTKRHDFEELYDAVWTMLWKKIDWGKPFQLRIVFDGERFVVFVDGEPVLQRRLTDIYPDDPRLS
;
A
#
# COMPACT_ATOMS: atom_id res chain seq x y z
N LEU A 1 -4.36 -0.44 14.03
CA LEU A 1 -2.98 -0.34 13.50
C LEU A 1 -2.08 -1.11 14.45
N TYR A 2 -1.28 -2.04 13.93
CA TYR A 2 -0.20 -2.69 14.69
C TYR A 2 1.11 -2.12 14.15
N THR A 3 1.99 -1.63 15.02
CA THR A 3 3.22 -0.94 14.63
C THR A 3 4.44 -1.66 15.18
N LEU A 4 5.55 -1.57 14.44
CA LEU A 4 6.87 -2.04 14.83
C LEU A 4 7.86 -0.92 14.50
N PRO A 5 8.81 -0.60 15.38
CA PRO A 5 9.88 0.33 15.03
C PRO A 5 10.73 -0.30 13.92
N TRP A 6 11.29 0.52 13.04
CA TRP A 6 12.23 0.02 12.04
C TRP A 6 13.57 -0.26 12.71
N ASP A 7 14.18 -1.40 12.37
CA ASP A 7 15.52 -1.73 12.83
C ASP A 7 16.58 -0.79 12.23
N GLN A 8 16.28 -0.20 11.06
CA GLN A 8 17.10 0.78 10.36
C GLN A 8 16.23 2.01 10.06
N SER A 9 16.64 3.19 10.52
CA SER A 9 15.84 4.42 10.35
C SER A 9 15.67 4.83 8.87
N GLU A 10 16.63 4.46 8.02
CA GLU A 10 16.62 4.89 6.60
C GLU A 10 16.09 3.82 5.64
N PHE A 11 15.67 2.66 6.14
CA PHE A 11 15.25 1.55 5.28
C PHE A 11 14.27 0.62 5.98
N ALA A 12 13.19 0.29 5.28
CA ALA A 12 12.24 -0.71 5.69
C ALA A 12 11.92 -1.68 4.56
N ASP A 13 11.86 -2.96 4.91
CA ASP A 13 11.43 -4.06 4.06
C ASP A 13 10.35 -4.82 4.82
N LEU A 14 9.10 -4.51 4.51
CA LEU A 14 7.94 -5.03 5.23
C LEU A 14 7.17 -5.99 4.36
N GLU A 15 6.80 -7.13 4.95
CA GLU A 15 6.03 -8.16 4.30
C GLU A 15 4.87 -8.61 5.18
N VAL A 16 3.70 -8.84 4.56
CA VAL A 16 2.53 -9.39 5.21
C VAL A 16 1.78 -10.32 4.25
N THR A 17 1.25 -11.41 4.79
CA THR A 17 0.26 -12.24 4.09
C THR A 17 -1.14 -11.75 4.42
N ILE A 18 -1.93 -11.43 3.40
CA ILE A 18 -3.30 -10.94 3.54
C ILE A 18 -4.24 -11.97 2.91
N THR A 19 -5.26 -12.39 3.65
CA THR A 19 -6.37 -13.18 3.12
C THR A 19 -7.60 -12.28 3.00
N PRO A 20 -8.00 -11.87 1.79
CA PRO A 20 -9.25 -11.15 1.59
C PRO A 20 -10.44 -11.94 2.15
N PRO A 21 -11.40 -11.29 2.84
CA PRO A 21 -12.57 -11.98 3.36
C PRO A 21 -13.45 -12.51 2.22
N GLY A 22 -14.31 -13.48 2.52
CA GLY A 22 -15.25 -14.05 1.54
C GLY A 22 -14.63 -15.14 0.66
N SER A 23 -15.40 -15.59 -0.32
CA SER A 23 -14.98 -16.63 -1.28
C SER A 23 -15.25 -16.30 -2.74
N ALA A 24 -16.02 -15.24 -3.01
CA ALA A 24 -16.30 -14.77 -4.36
C ALA A 24 -16.82 -13.33 -4.35
N ARG A 25 -16.74 -12.68 -5.51
CA ARG A 25 -17.43 -11.41 -5.81
C ARG A 25 -18.94 -11.55 -5.67
N GLY A 26 -19.60 -10.47 -5.25
CA GLY A 26 -21.05 -10.38 -5.05
C GLY A 26 -21.50 -10.76 -3.65
N GLN A 27 -20.56 -11.02 -2.73
CA GLN A 27 -20.83 -11.30 -1.32
C GLN A 27 -20.75 -10.05 -0.43
N HIS A 28 -20.48 -8.88 -1.01
CA HIS A 28 -20.30 -7.60 -0.30
C HIS A 28 -19.13 -7.59 0.70
N HIS A 29 -18.19 -8.52 0.53
CA HIS A 29 -16.93 -8.55 1.25
C HIS A 29 -15.90 -7.69 0.53
N CYS A 30 -15.22 -6.82 1.28
CA CYS A 30 -14.19 -5.93 0.75
C CYS A 30 -12.84 -6.22 1.41
N CYS A 31 -11.76 -6.05 0.65
CA CYS A 31 -10.40 -5.97 1.22
C CYS A 31 -9.93 -4.52 1.17
N ARG A 32 -9.50 -3.99 2.33
CA ARG A 32 -8.83 -2.70 2.52
C ARG A 32 -7.59 -2.85 3.40
N ALA A 33 -6.97 -4.03 3.37
CA ALA A 33 -5.80 -4.35 4.16
C ALA A 33 -4.52 -3.91 3.45
N GLY A 34 -3.46 -3.67 4.21
CA GLY A 34 -2.28 -3.01 3.67
C GLY A 34 -1.16 -2.81 4.68
N LEU A 35 -0.16 -2.05 4.27
CA LEU A 35 0.98 -1.64 5.08
C LEU A 35 1.00 -0.12 5.22
N VAL A 36 1.55 0.36 6.34
CA VAL A 36 1.71 1.78 6.62
C VAL A 36 3.17 2.04 6.98
N PHE A 37 3.78 3.02 6.32
CA PHE A 37 5.07 3.59 6.70
C PHE A 37 4.76 4.89 7.45
N TRP A 38 4.90 4.84 8.76
CA TRP A 38 4.47 5.90 9.68
C TRP A 38 5.68 6.52 10.36
N GLN A 39 5.83 7.84 10.18
CA GLN A 39 6.84 8.62 10.89
C GLN A 39 6.21 9.31 12.12
N ASP A 40 5.13 10.05 11.89
CA ASP A 40 4.35 10.76 12.91
C ASP A 40 2.92 11.03 12.44
N ASP A 41 2.11 11.71 13.25
CA ASP A 41 0.71 12.00 12.94
C ASP A 41 0.53 12.96 11.74
N ALA A 42 1.56 13.71 11.39
CA ALA A 42 1.60 14.61 10.24
C ALA A 42 2.12 13.93 8.95
N ASN A 43 2.84 12.80 9.07
CA ASN A 43 3.58 12.18 7.98
C ASN A 43 3.45 10.64 7.99
N TYR A 44 2.69 10.12 7.01
CA TYR A 44 2.61 8.69 6.75
C TYR A 44 2.23 8.37 5.30
N LEU A 45 2.58 7.15 4.90
CA LEU A 45 2.18 6.56 3.62
C LEU A 45 1.37 5.29 3.90
N THR A 46 0.21 5.15 3.27
CA THR A 46 -0.59 3.93 3.35
C THR A 46 -0.63 3.24 1.99
N PHE A 47 -0.37 1.94 1.99
CA PHE A 47 -0.45 1.09 0.81
C PHE A 47 -1.54 0.07 1.03
N THR A 48 -2.65 0.20 0.30
CA THR A 48 -3.88 -0.53 0.58
C THR A 48 -4.27 -1.39 -0.62
N ALA A 49 -4.49 -2.68 -0.38
CA ALA A 49 -5.17 -3.55 -1.33
C ALA A 49 -6.63 -3.15 -1.41
N TYR A 50 -7.11 -2.94 -2.63
CA TYR A 50 -8.50 -2.59 -2.90
C TYR A 50 -9.12 -3.73 -3.70
N LEU A 51 -10.02 -4.46 -3.04
CA LEU A 51 -10.88 -5.49 -3.64
C LEU A 51 -12.31 -5.19 -3.23
N ASP A 52 -13.22 -5.02 -4.19
CA ASP A 52 -14.64 -4.78 -3.93
C ASP A 52 -15.54 -5.37 -5.02
N ASP A 53 -16.85 -5.33 -4.77
CA ASP A 53 -17.85 -5.85 -5.71
C ASP A 53 -18.10 -4.92 -6.90
N VAL A 54 -17.79 -3.63 -6.79
CA VAL A 54 -18.15 -2.62 -7.80
C VAL A 54 -17.22 -2.74 -9.00
N TYR A 55 -15.93 -2.92 -8.75
CA TYR A 55 -14.91 -3.04 -9.77
C TYR A 55 -14.56 -4.51 -10.05
N ASP A 56 -14.42 -4.88 -11.33
CA ASP A 56 -13.97 -6.23 -11.71
C ASP A 56 -12.45 -6.33 -11.67
N GLY A 57 -11.90 -6.51 -10.48
CA GLY A 57 -10.48 -6.70 -10.25
C GLY A 57 -10.03 -6.11 -8.92
N ALA A 58 -8.71 -6.09 -8.75
CA ALA A 58 -8.07 -5.50 -7.58
C ALA A 58 -7.02 -4.47 -7.96
N SER A 59 -6.69 -3.61 -7.02
CA SER A 59 -5.57 -2.67 -7.13
C SER A 59 -4.79 -2.60 -5.82
N ILE A 60 -3.57 -2.06 -5.90
CA ILE A 60 -2.89 -1.48 -4.74
C ILE A 60 -2.91 0.02 -4.93
N ALA A 61 -3.40 0.74 -3.91
CA ALA A 61 -3.45 2.19 -3.88
C ALA A 61 -2.51 2.72 -2.79
N LEU A 62 -1.78 3.78 -3.12
CA LEU A 62 -1.00 4.60 -2.22
C LEU A 62 -1.79 5.86 -1.89
N PHE A 63 -2.00 6.12 -0.60
CA PHE A 63 -2.45 7.41 -0.08
C PHE A 63 -1.36 8.01 0.80
N THR A 64 -1.23 9.33 0.74
CA THR A 64 -0.18 10.05 1.47
C THR A 64 -0.79 11.06 2.41
N LYS A 65 -0.22 11.15 3.61
CA LYS A 65 -0.36 12.31 4.48
C LYS A 65 1.02 12.92 4.67
N ARG A 66 1.15 14.19 4.31
CA ARG A 66 2.41 14.95 4.36
C ARG A 66 2.14 16.32 4.96
N HIS A 67 2.93 16.73 5.95
CA HIS A 67 2.82 18.06 6.56
C HIS A 67 1.37 18.40 6.99
N ASP A 68 0.72 17.46 7.67
CA ASP A 68 -0.69 17.54 8.11
C ASP A 68 -1.77 17.53 7.02
N PHE A 69 -1.38 17.48 5.76
CA PHE A 69 -2.31 17.38 4.64
C PHE A 69 -2.43 15.94 4.17
N GLU A 70 -3.66 15.40 4.21
CA GLU A 70 -3.98 14.06 3.71
C GLU A 70 -4.60 14.16 2.32
N GLU A 71 -3.89 13.66 1.32
CA GLU A 71 -4.35 13.68 -0.07
C GLU A 71 -5.13 12.40 -0.38
N LEU A 72 -6.44 12.45 -0.18
CA LEU A 72 -7.34 11.32 -0.40
C LEU A 72 -7.79 11.18 -1.86
N TYR A 73 -7.66 12.24 -2.67
CA TYR A 73 -8.20 12.27 -4.03
C TYR A 73 -7.15 12.01 -5.11
N ASP A 74 -5.87 12.22 -4.80
CA ASP A 74 -4.74 11.94 -5.70
C ASP A 74 -3.98 10.67 -5.30
N ALA A 75 -4.73 9.58 -5.12
CA ALA A 75 -4.12 8.30 -4.87
C ALA A 75 -3.30 7.84 -6.07
N VAL A 76 -2.15 7.22 -5.83
CA VAL A 76 -1.40 6.52 -6.89
C VAL A 76 -1.78 5.05 -6.83
N TRP A 77 -2.31 4.48 -7.92
CA TRP A 77 -2.68 3.07 -7.94
C TRP A 77 -2.12 2.32 -9.13
N THR A 78 -1.97 1.00 -8.94
CA THR A 78 -1.69 0.04 -10.01
C THR A 78 -2.79 -1.01 -10.05
N MET A 79 -3.25 -1.36 -11.26
CA MET A 79 -4.25 -2.40 -11.45
C MET A 79 -3.59 -3.77 -11.45
N LEU A 80 -4.12 -4.67 -10.62
CA LEU A 80 -3.64 -6.03 -10.44
C LEU A 80 -4.55 -7.09 -11.07
N TRP A 81 -5.70 -6.65 -11.62
CA TRP A 81 -6.69 -7.52 -12.22
C TRP A 81 -7.09 -8.66 -11.25
N LYS A 82 -6.77 -9.91 -11.59
CA LYS A 82 -7.13 -11.11 -10.81
C LYS A 82 -6.02 -11.65 -9.91
N LYS A 83 -4.94 -10.89 -9.68
CA LYS A 83 -3.85 -11.33 -8.77
C LYS A 83 -4.29 -11.39 -7.30
N ILE A 84 -5.23 -10.53 -6.90
CA ILE A 84 -5.85 -10.56 -5.57
C ILE A 84 -7.31 -10.97 -5.76
N ASP A 85 -7.79 -11.92 -4.95
CA ASP A 85 -9.10 -12.54 -5.09
C ASP A 85 -9.66 -12.96 -3.72
N TRP A 86 -10.98 -13.08 -3.62
CA TRP A 86 -11.66 -13.40 -2.36
C TRP A 86 -11.22 -14.76 -1.81
N GLY A 87 -10.88 -14.79 -0.51
CA GLY A 87 -10.50 -16.02 0.20
C GLY A 87 -9.14 -16.61 -0.21
N LYS A 88 -8.41 -15.99 -1.14
CA LYS A 88 -7.08 -16.44 -1.56
C LYS A 88 -6.00 -15.58 -0.91
N PRO A 89 -5.12 -16.15 -0.06
CA PRO A 89 -4.03 -15.39 0.52
C PRO A 89 -3.08 -14.91 -0.57
N PHE A 90 -2.56 -13.70 -0.40
CA PHE A 90 -1.47 -13.16 -1.21
C PHE A 90 -0.42 -12.51 -0.29
N GLN A 91 0.82 -12.47 -0.76
CA GLN A 91 1.91 -11.78 -0.09
C GLN A 91 2.01 -10.35 -0.60
N LEU A 92 1.94 -9.37 0.30
CA LEU A 92 2.24 -7.97 0.02
C LEU A 92 3.59 -7.65 0.66
N ARG A 93 4.58 -7.28 -0.15
CA ARG A 93 5.89 -6.82 0.31
C ARG A 93 6.17 -5.44 -0.23
N ILE A 94 6.69 -4.55 0.61
CA ILE A 94 7.06 -3.20 0.23
C ILE A 94 8.43 -2.90 0.79
N VAL A 95 9.33 -2.53 -0.13
CA VAL A 95 10.68 -2.04 0.19
C VAL A 95 10.66 -0.53 0.06
N PHE A 96 11.14 0.19 1.07
CA PHE A 96 11.10 1.65 1.13
C PHE A 96 12.37 2.22 1.79
N ASP A 97 13.00 3.20 1.14
CA ASP A 97 14.23 3.86 1.61
C ASP A 97 14.03 5.31 2.10
N GLY A 98 12.78 5.68 2.41
CA GLY A 98 12.42 7.06 2.77
C GLY A 98 12.09 7.96 1.59
N GLU A 99 12.48 7.59 0.37
CA GLU A 99 12.17 8.33 -0.88
C GLU A 99 11.54 7.46 -1.95
N ARG A 100 12.06 6.25 -2.15
CA ARG A 100 11.72 5.31 -3.21
C ARG A 100 11.09 4.09 -2.60
N PHE A 101 10.04 3.60 -3.26
CA PHE A 101 9.43 2.35 -2.90
C PHE A 101 9.24 1.44 -4.10
N VAL A 102 9.23 0.14 -3.81
CA VAL A 102 8.78 -0.90 -4.74
C VAL A 102 7.78 -1.78 -4.00
N VAL A 103 6.60 -1.95 -4.60
CA VAL A 103 5.55 -2.83 -4.13
C VAL A 103 5.62 -4.14 -4.91
N PHE A 104 5.64 -5.25 -4.17
CA PHE A 104 5.57 -6.60 -4.69
C PHE A 104 4.28 -7.27 -4.26
N VAL A 105 3.67 -8.02 -5.18
CA VAL A 105 2.56 -8.95 -4.90
C VAL A 105 2.99 -10.33 -5.36
N ASP A 106 3.02 -11.29 -4.43
CA ASP A 106 3.53 -12.65 -4.67
C ASP A 106 4.91 -12.67 -5.34
N GLY A 107 5.79 -11.77 -4.91
CA GLY A 107 7.16 -11.62 -5.42
C GLY A 107 7.27 -10.87 -6.76
N GLU A 108 6.18 -10.53 -7.42
CA GLU A 108 6.20 -9.74 -8.66
C GLU A 108 6.16 -8.23 -8.36
N PRO A 109 7.05 -7.40 -8.95
CA PRO A 109 6.98 -5.95 -8.79
C PRO A 109 5.79 -5.38 -9.57
N VAL A 110 4.90 -4.68 -8.87
CA VAL A 110 3.64 -4.17 -9.46
C VAL A 110 3.53 -2.64 -9.48
N LEU A 111 4.30 -1.96 -8.61
CA LEU A 111 4.36 -0.51 -8.56
C LEU A 111 5.74 -0.09 -8.03
N GLN A 112 6.37 0.88 -8.70
CA GLN A 112 7.60 1.51 -8.23
C GLN A 112 7.52 3.01 -8.50
N ARG A 113 7.90 3.83 -7.52
CA ARG A 113 8.00 5.30 -7.66
C ARG A 113 8.95 5.90 -6.63
N ARG A 114 9.26 7.18 -6.83
CA ARG A 114 9.76 8.08 -5.79
C ARG A 114 8.62 8.94 -5.25
N LEU A 115 8.70 9.37 -4.00
CA LEU A 115 7.76 10.35 -3.45
C LEU A 115 7.82 11.67 -4.22
N THR A 116 9.00 12.05 -4.70
CA THR A 116 9.19 13.25 -5.54
C THR A 116 8.54 13.14 -6.92
N ASP A 117 8.16 11.95 -7.36
CA ASP A 117 7.36 11.78 -8.59
C ASP A 117 5.88 12.17 -8.37
N ILE A 118 5.46 12.29 -7.09
CA ILE A 118 4.12 12.69 -6.66
C ILE A 118 4.17 14.15 -6.20
N TYR A 119 5.12 14.49 -5.34
CA TYR A 119 5.33 15.84 -4.79
C TYR A 119 6.80 16.27 -4.94
N PRO A 120 7.15 17.07 -5.98
CA PRO A 120 8.53 17.35 -6.37
C PRO A 120 9.46 17.90 -5.27
N ASP A 121 8.91 18.64 -4.31
CA ASP A 121 9.67 19.33 -3.24
C ASP A 121 9.51 18.66 -1.86
N ASP A 122 8.96 17.44 -1.81
CA ASP A 122 8.67 16.74 -0.56
C ASP A 122 9.94 16.09 0.03
N PRO A 123 10.32 16.41 1.29
CA PRO A 123 11.49 15.81 1.91
C PRO A 123 11.33 14.31 2.15
N ARG A 124 12.45 13.60 2.34
CA ARG A 124 12.43 12.17 2.67
C ARG A 124 11.74 11.88 4.00
N LEU A 125 11.13 10.71 4.13
CA LEU A 125 10.77 10.14 5.43
C LEU A 125 12.02 9.54 6.09
N SER A 126 12.17 9.72 7.40
CA SER A 126 13.31 9.26 8.21
C SER A 126 12.89 8.88 9.61
#